data_AF-A0A2X4V0J3-F1
#
_entry.id   AF-A0A2X4V0J3-F1
#
_cell.length_a   1.000
_cell.length_b   1.000
_cell.length_c   1.000
_cell.angle_alpha   90.00
_cell.angle_beta   90.00
_cell.angle_gamma   90.00
#
_symmetry.space_group_name_H-M   'P 1'
#
loop_
_entity.id
_entity.type
_entity.pdbx_description
1 polymer ?
#
loop_
_entity_poly.entity_id
_entity_poly.type
_entity_poly.pdbx_seq_one_letter_code
_entity_poly.pdbx_strand_id
1 'polypeptide(L)'
;MVYALPRRPAVDSKNSDRAGEGRRAARDVETLEQLCRFLSPGHTFCALAPGAVEPLQSAIKYFREEFEAGIKVKTFNNLSSIAGIQPNLLKQRW
;
A
#
# COMPACT_ATOMS: atom_id res chain seq x y z
N MET A 1 32.93 9.74 0.09
CA MET A 1 32.56 8.62 0.99
C MET A 1 31.04 8.47 0.92
N VAL A 2 30.56 7.62 0.01
CA VAL A 2 29.12 7.38 -0.18
C VAL A 2 28.69 6.26 0.76
N TYR A 3 27.81 6.56 1.70
CA TYR A 3 27.27 5.54 2.60
C TYR A 3 26.41 4.57 1.79
N ALA A 4 26.84 3.31 1.69
CA ALA A 4 26.02 2.25 1.14
C ALA A 4 24.83 2.02 2.09
N LEU A 5 23.63 2.42 1.68
CA LEU A 5 22.41 2.05 2.40
C LEU A 5 22.27 0.52 2.36
N PRO A 6 21.99 -0.15 3.49
CA PRO A 6 21.71 -1.57 3.49
C PRO A 6 20.48 -1.84 2.63
N ARG A 7 20.63 -2.72 1.64
CA ARG A 7 19.51 -3.19 0.82
C ARG A 7 18.46 -3.80 1.75
N ARG A 8 17.23 -3.28 1.72
CA ARG A 8 16.11 -3.86 2.48
C ARG A 8 16.00 -5.35 2.11
N PRO A 9 15.81 -6.26 3.08
CA PRO A 9 15.59 -7.66 2.79
C PRO A 9 14.37 -7.81 1.88
N ALA A 10 14.53 -8.61 0.82
CA ALA A 10 13.44 -8.98 -0.07
C ALA A 10 12.41 -9.77 0.73
N VAL A 11 11.15 -9.36 0.68
CA VAL A 11 10.07 -10.10 1.32
C VAL A 11 9.91 -11.43 0.57
N ASP A 12 10.13 -12.55 1.24
CA ASP A 12 9.97 -13.87 0.66
C ASP A 12 8.51 -14.07 0.24
N SER A 13 8.26 -14.13 -1.07
CA SER A 13 6.93 -14.25 -1.69
C SER A 13 6.27 -15.63 -1.52
N LYS A 14 6.65 -16.40 -0.50
CA LYS A 14 6.15 -17.75 -0.27
C LYS A 14 5.69 -17.92 1.17
N ASN A 15 4.60 -17.26 1.55
CA ASN A 15 3.59 -17.75 2.51
C ASN A 15 2.48 -16.68 2.73
N SER A 16 1.68 -16.36 1.72
CA SER A 16 0.48 -15.53 1.92
C SER A 16 -0.73 -16.42 2.23
N ASP A 17 -0.78 -16.89 3.47
CA ASP A 17 -1.99 -17.51 4.00
C ASP A 17 -3.15 -16.52 3.86
N ARG A 18 -4.27 -16.92 3.23
CA ARG A 18 -5.46 -16.06 3.03
C ARG A 18 -5.90 -15.32 4.30
N ALA A 19 -5.69 -15.94 5.47
CA ALA A 19 -5.98 -15.34 6.77
C ALA A 19 -5.06 -14.16 7.13
N GLY A 20 -3.78 -14.23 6.74
CA GLY A 20 -2.82 -13.13 6.91
C GLY A 20 -3.11 -11.94 6.00
N GLU A 21 -3.56 -12.20 4.77
CA GLU A 21 -3.93 -11.19 3.78
C GLU A 21 -5.13 -10.35 4.24
N GLY A 22 -6.19 -11.01 4.70
CA GLY A 22 -7.38 -10.32 5.23
C GLY A 22 -7.09 -9.50 6.49
N ARG A 23 -6.22 -10.02 7.37
CA ARG A 23 -5.80 -9.31 8.59
C ARG A 23 -4.94 -8.08 8.28
N ARG A 24 -4.13 -8.14 7.22
CA ARG A 24 -3.34 -7.00 6.74
C ARG A 24 -4.23 -5.93 6.11
N ALA A 25 -5.17 -6.32 5.25
CA ALA A 25 -6.13 -5.40 4.65
C ALA A 25 -6.97 -4.67 5.70
N ALA A 26 -7.50 -5.39 6.70
CA ALA A 26 -8.26 -4.77 7.79
C ALA A 26 -7.43 -3.76 8.61
N ARG A 27 -6.15 -4.06 8.87
CA ARG A 27 -5.22 -3.15 9.57
C ARG A 27 -4.88 -1.91 8.75
N ASP A 28 -4.72 -2.06 7.44
CA ASP A 28 -4.47 -0.94 6.56
C ASP A 28 -5.70 -0.01 6.48
N VAL A 29 -6.93 -0.55 6.47
CA VAL A 29 -8.16 0.25 6.57
C VAL A 29 -8.26 0.98 7.92
N GLU A 30 -7.92 0.32 9.03
CA GLU A 30 -7.88 0.98 10.35
C GLU A 30 -6.86 2.13 10.38
N THR A 31 -5.71 1.95 9.74
CA THR A 31 -4.70 3.00 9.60
C THR A 31 -5.25 4.20 8.82
N LEU A 32 -6.00 3.96 7.73
CA LEU A 32 -6.66 5.02 6.96
C LEU A 32 -7.68 5.79 7.82
N GLU A 33 -8.45 5.11 8.66
CA GLU A 33 -9.40 5.76 9.59
C GLU A 33 -8.70 6.63 10.63
N GLN A 34 -7.57 6.15 11.18
CA GLN A 34 -6.74 6.94 12.10
C GLN A 34 -6.18 8.19 11.41
N LEU A 35 -5.71 8.08 10.18
CA LEU A 35 -5.22 9.22 9.40
C LEU A 35 -6.32 10.26 9.18
N CYS A 36 -7.55 9.85 8.88
CA CYS A 36 -8.68 10.78 8.78
C CYS A 36 -8.95 11.54 10.08
N ARG A 37 -8.78 10.90 11.25
CA ARG A 37 -8.90 11.56 12.56
C ARG A 37 -7.77 12.57 12.78
N PHE A 38 -6.53 12.22 12.42
CA PHE A 38 -5.39 13.13 12.56
C PHE A 38 -5.38 14.29 11.57
N LEU A 39 -6.12 14.19 10.48
CA LEU A 39 -6.23 15.24 9.45
C LEU A 39 -7.55 16.01 9.55
N SER A 40 -8.31 15.78 10.64
CA SER A 40 -9.57 16.48 10.91
C SER A 40 -9.36 17.97 11.19
N PRO A 41 -10.41 18.80 11.05
CA PRO A 41 -10.33 20.22 11.40
C PRO A 41 -9.76 20.42 12.82
N GLY A 42 -8.78 21.31 12.96
CA GLY A 42 -8.09 21.56 14.23
C GLY A 42 -6.79 20.76 14.44
N HIS A 43 -6.48 19.78 13.58
CA HIS A 43 -5.20 19.05 13.62
C HIS A 43 -4.21 19.47 12.53
N THR A 44 -4.62 20.32 11.59
CA THR A 44 -3.79 20.78 10.47
C THR A 44 -3.89 22.29 10.29
N PHE A 45 -2.77 22.94 9.95
CA PHE A 45 -2.71 24.39 9.77
C PHE A 45 -3.43 24.87 8.49
N CYS A 46 -3.47 24.03 7.45
CA CYS A 46 -4.13 24.33 6.18
C CYS A 46 -5.48 23.61 6.07
N ALA A 47 -6.48 24.29 5.50
CA ALA A 47 -7.80 23.74 5.22
C ALA A 47 -7.81 22.66 4.12
N LEU A 48 -6.70 22.49 3.39
CA LEU A 48 -6.58 21.48 2.34
C LEU A 48 -6.69 20.04 2.90
N ALA A 49 -6.13 19.79 4.08
CA ALA A 49 -6.16 18.47 4.70
C ALA A 49 -7.56 18.01 5.13
N PRO A 50 -8.36 18.81 5.87
CA PRO A 50 -9.73 18.42 6.21
C PRO A 50 -10.61 18.23 4.97
N GLY A 51 -10.48 19.10 3.96
CA GLY A 51 -11.22 18.96 2.70
C GLY A 51 -10.89 17.68 1.91
N ALA A 52 -9.67 17.16 2.05
CA ALA A 52 -9.27 15.90 1.42
C ALA A 52 -9.74 14.66 2.18
N VAL A 53 -9.81 14.71 3.52
CA VAL A 53 -10.20 13.54 4.32
C VAL A 53 -11.70 13.38 4.52
N GLU A 54 -12.49 14.44 4.41
CA GLU A 54 -13.95 14.38 4.51
C GLU A 54 -14.61 13.39 3.51
N PRO A 55 -14.27 13.39 2.20
CA PRO A 55 -14.77 12.38 1.27
C PRO A 55 -14.18 10.98 1.53
N LEU A 56 -12.94 10.89 2.02
CA LEU A 56 -12.31 9.60 2.32
C LEU A 56 -12.97 8.91 3.53
N GLN A 57 -13.28 9.69 4.57
CA GLN A 57 -13.87 9.20 5.81
C GLN A 57 -15.30 8.70 5.59
N SER A 58 -16.08 9.39 4.73
CA SER A 58 -17.40 8.91 4.31
C SER A 58 -17.29 7.68 3.39
N ALA A 59 -16.34 7.65 2.46
CA ALA A 59 -16.12 6.50 1.59
C ALA A 59 -15.77 5.23 2.38
N ILE A 60 -14.87 5.32 3.37
CA ILE A 60 -14.51 4.16 4.21
C ILE A 60 -15.70 3.68 5.04
N LYS A 61 -16.57 4.59 5.50
CA LYS A 61 -17.77 4.24 6.27
C LYS A 61 -18.78 3.41 5.45
N TYR A 62 -19.00 3.76 4.18
CA TYR A 62 -20.00 3.08 3.35
C TYR A 62 -19.44 1.92 2.52
N PHE A 63 -18.15 1.94 2.17
CA PHE A 63 -17.53 0.99 1.25
C PHE A 63 -16.38 0.21 1.87
N ARG A 64 -16.42 -0.03 3.19
CA ARG A 64 -15.31 -0.67 3.92
C ARG A 64 -14.87 -2.00 3.28
N GLU A 65 -15.82 -2.84 2.91
CA GLU A 65 -15.55 -4.15 2.30
C GLU A 65 -14.84 -4.03 0.95
N GLU A 66 -15.16 -2.99 0.17
CA GLU A 66 -14.50 -2.70 -1.11
C GLU A 66 -13.05 -2.23 -0.89
N PHE A 67 -12.79 -1.45 0.16
CA PHE A 67 -11.43 -1.08 0.55
C PHE A 67 -10.63 -2.30 1.01
N GLU A 68 -11.20 -3.15 1.86
CA GLU A 68 -10.55 -4.38 2.31
C GLU A 68 -10.30 -5.35 1.14
N ALA A 69 -11.20 -5.41 0.17
CA ALA A 69 -11.02 -6.20 -1.05
C ALA A 69 -9.97 -5.60 -2.00
N GLY A 70 -9.89 -4.28 -2.12
CA GLY A 70 -8.95 -3.56 -2.97
C GLY A 70 -7.50 -3.56 -2.45
N ILE A 71 -7.31 -3.67 -1.13
CA ILE A 71 -5.98 -3.70 -0.50
C ILE A 71 -5.33 -5.10 -0.59
N LYS A 72 -6.08 -6.15 -0.94
CA LYS A 72 -5.54 -7.50 -1.15
C LYS A 72 -4.36 -7.43 -2.12
N VAL A 73 -3.18 -7.84 -1.65
CA VAL A 73 -1.92 -7.71 -2.37
C VAL A 73 -2.03 -8.45 -3.70
N LYS A 74 -2.13 -7.67 -4.78
CA LYS A 74 -1.76 -8.17 -6.11
C LYS A 74 -0.25 -8.11 -6.17
N THR A 75 0.40 -9.26 -6.08
CA THR A 75 1.84 -9.36 -6.33
C THR A 75 2.08 -9.04 -7.81
N PHE A 76 2.34 -7.77 -8.12
CA PHE A 76 2.82 -7.34 -9.43
C PHE A 76 4.27 -7.79 -9.58
N ASN A 77 4.46 -9.04 -10.00
CA ASN A 77 5.79 -9.56 -10.30
C ASN A 77 6.22 -9.10 -11.69
N ASN A 78 7.28 -8.29 -11.76
CA ASN A 78 7.98 -7.97 -13.02
C ASN A 78 8.76 -9.17 -13.60
N LEU A 79 8.48 -10.38 -13.13
CA LEU A 79 9.12 -11.64 -13.55
C LEU A 79 8.32 -12.37 -14.63
N SER A 80 7.17 -11.84 -15.06
CA SER A 80 6.49 -12.37 -16.23
C SER A 80 7.43 -12.24 -17.41
N SER A 81 7.77 -13.36 -18.05
CA SER A 81 8.49 -13.38 -19.32
C SER A 81 7.63 -12.66 -20.35
N ILE A 82 7.85 -11.37 -20.54
CA ILE A 82 7.16 -10.56 -21.54
C ILE A 82 7.70 -11.03 -22.88
N ALA A 83 6.82 -11.54 -23.75
CA ALA A 83 7.19 -12.01 -25.08
C ALA A 83 7.95 -10.91 -25.83
N GLY A 84 9.22 -11.18 -26.17
CA GLY A 84 10.09 -10.24 -26.89
C GLY A 84 11.12 -9.47 -26.05
N ILE A 85 11.13 -9.57 -24.72
CA ILE A 85 12.18 -8.96 -23.88
C ILE A 85 13.32 -9.96 -23.66
N GLN A 86 14.57 -9.52 -23.88
CA GLN A 86 15.75 -10.34 -23.59
C GLN A 86 15.86 -10.62 -22.08
N PRO A 87 15.96 -11.90 -21.66
CA PRO A 87 15.92 -12.30 -20.25
C PRO A 87 17.10 -11.77 -19.42
N ASN A 88 18.17 -11.28 -20.07
CA ASN A 88 19.36 -10.77 -19.39
C ASN A 88 19.21 -9.32 -18.87
N LEU A 89 18.19 -8.56 -19.34
CA LEU A 89 17.92 -7.20 -18.84
C LEU A 89 17.24 -7.18 -17.47
N LEU A 90 16.54 -8.26 -17.08
CA LEU A 90 15.83 -8.34 -15.79
C LEU A 90 16.77 -8.43 -14.58
N LYS A 91 18.03 -8.80 -14.79
CA LYS A 91 19.05 -8.93 -13.72
C LYS A 91 19.89 -7.67 -13.54
N GLN A 92 19.82 -6.72 -14.47
CA GLN A 92 20.57 -5.46 -14.42
C GLN A 92 19.72 -4.43 -13.67
N ARG A 93 19.81 -4.44 -12.34
CA ARG A 93 19.21 -3.42 -11.48
C ARG A 93 20.22 -2.28 -11.31
N TRP A 94 19.85 -1.10 -11.79
CA TRP A 94 20.56 0.17 -11.62
C TRP A 94 20.28 0.75 -10.23
#